data_AF-A0A6S7LS95-F1
#
_entry.id   AF-A0A6S7LS95-F1
#
_cell.length_a   1.000
_cell.length_b   1.000
_cell.length_c   1.000
_cell.angle_alpha   90.00
_cell.angle_beta   90.00
_cell.angle_gamma   90.00
#
_symmetry.space_group_name_H-M   'P 1'
#
loop_
_entity.id
_entity.type
_entity.pdbx_description
1 polymer ?
#
loop_
_entity_poly.entity_id
_entity_poly.type
_entity_poly.pdbx_seq_one_letter_code
_entity_poly.pdbx_strand_id
1 'polypeptide(L)'
;KLKGESTVAKDRLIKEAKLLYGIKHSNIPTFLGFNDNPYSLMVEFSTLDFRPFGHEKRVDNLGDFCHFVDDAYDFESFADVLVVCARDVVSALNYLHKHDIAHRDLKLSNVLVNNQHYSNEDQELVWRIMPCVPSTAK
;
A
#
# COMPACT_ATOMS: atom_id res chain seq x y z
N LYS A 1 -17.20 29.05 15.87
CA LYS A 1 -16.53 27.79 16.26
C LYS A 1 -15.54 27.23 15.21
N LEU A 2 -15.61 27.67 13.94
CA LEU A 2 -14.80 27.14 12.81
C LEU A 2 -13.28 27.43 12.85
N LYS A 3 -12.81 28.50 13.52
CA LYS A 3 -11.38 28.82 13.59
C LYS A 3 -10.55 27.86 14.45
N GLY A 4 -11.16 27.26 15.49
CA GLY A 4 -10.45 26.37 16.43
C GLY A 4 -10.17 24.98 15.85
N GLU A 5 -11.13 24.42 15.11
CA GLU A 5 -10.98 23.12 14.45
C GLU A 5 -9.91 23.15 13.35
N SER A 6 -9.81 24.27 12.62
CA SER A 6 -8.77 24.47 11.59
C SER A 6 -7.36 24.49 12.17
N THR A 7 -7.14 25.12 13.33
CA THR A 7 -5.81 25.16 13.97
C THR A 7 -5.41 23.79 14.52
N VAL A 8 -6.33 23.08 15.18
CA VAL A 8 -6.06 21.74 15.72
C VAL A 8 -5.75 20.74 14.59
N ALA A 9 -6.46 20.82 13.46
CA ALA A 9 -6.19 19.98 12.29
C ALA A 9 -4.78 20.24 11.72
N LYS A 10 -4.36 21.51 11.62
CA LYS A 10 -3.00 21.89 11.19
C LYS A 10 -1.93 21.32 12.11
N ASP A 11 -2.11 21.46 13.42
CA ASP A 11 -1.14 20.95 14.41
C ASP A 11 -1.00 19.43 14.34
N ARG A 12 -2.09 18.70 14.08
CA ARG A 12 -2.06 17.26 13.86
C ARG A 12 -1.26 16.90 12.61
N LEU A 13 -1.53 17.58 11.49
CA LEU A 13 -0.85 17.33 10.22
C LEU A 13 0.65 17.61 10.31
N ILE A 14 1.06 18.69 10.98
CA ILE A 14 2.47 19.02 11.20
C ILE A 14 3.16 17.97 12.08
N LYS A 15 2.48 17.47 13.12
CA LYS A 15 3.02 16.39 13.96
C LYS A 15 3.21 15.10 13.16
N GLU A 16 2.25 14.78 12.30
CA GLU A 16 2.33 13.61 11.42
C GLU A 16 3.47 13.75 10.40
N ALA A 17 3.62 14.92 9.75
CA ALA A 17 4.74 15.20 8.84
C ALA A 17 6.11 15.01 9.52
N LYS A 18 6.25 15.49 10.76
CA LYS A 18 7.49 15.33 11.54
C LYS A 18 7.79 13.87 11.88
N LEU A 19 6.76 13.09 12.21
CA LEU A 19 6.89 11.67 12.46
C LEU A 19 7.31 10.93 11.18
N LEU A 20 6.65 11.22 10.05
CA LEU A 20 6.93 10.60 8.75
C LEU A 20 8.33 10.96 8.22
N TYR A 21 8.82 12.17 8.44
CA TYR A 21 10.16 12.59 8.03
C TYR A 21 11.30 11.74 8.64
N GLY A 22 11.08 11.19 9.83
CA GLY A 22 12.05 10.34 10.53
C GLY A 22 12.03 8.86 10.13
N ILE A 23 11.03 8.43 9.34
CA ILE A 23 10.79 7.02 9.04
C ILE A 23 11.37 6.68 7.67
N LYS A 24 12.19 5.62 7.61
CA LYS A 24 12.74 5.09 6.37
C LYS A 24 12.75 3.56 6.40
N HIS A 25 11.90 2.94 5.59
CA HIS A 25 11.79 1.49 5.50
C HIS A 25 11.23 1.08 4.13
N SER A 26 11.67 -0.05 3.58
CA SER A 26 11.28 -0.52 2.24
C SER A 26 9.77 -0.82 2.10
N ASN A 27 9.12 -1.20 3.21
CA ASN A 27 7.68 -1.49 3.25
C ASN A 27 6.87 -0.38 3.93
N ILE A 28 7.40 0.84 4.02
CA ILE A 28 6.66 2.03 4.45
C ILE A 28 6.75 3.07 3.33
N PRO A 29 5.63 3.65 2.87
CA PRO A 29 5.64 4.63 1.79
C PRO A 29 6.61 5.79 2.07
N THR A 30 7.41 6.14 1.08
CA THR A 30 8.40 7.21 1.21
C THR A 30 7.68 8.55 1.42
N PHE A 31 7.97 9.23 2.52
CA PHE A 31 7.54 10.60 2.72
C PHE A 31 8.36 11.54 1.85
N LEU A 32 7.70 12.21 0.90
CA LEU A 32 8.35 13.11 -0.06
C LEU A 32 8.43 14.54 0.46
N GLY A 33 7.43 14.97 1.24
CA GLY A 33 7.42 16.31 1.80
C GLY A 33 6.09 16.74 2.38
N PHE A 34 6.06 17.98 2.85
CA PHE A 34 4.89 18.63 3.42
C PHE A 34 4.67 19.93 2.67
N ASN A 35 3.43 20.16 2.23
CA ASN A 35 3.03 21.44 1.70
C ASN A 35 2.32 22.24 2.80
N ASP A 36 2.76 23.47 3.02
CA ASP A 36 2.15 24.39 3.99
C ASP A 36 0.98 25.19 3.38
N ASN A 37 0.79 25.13 2.06
CA ASN A 37 -0.34 25.74 1.37
C ASN A 37 -0.72 25.02 0.04
N PRO A 38 -1.78 24.18 0.01
CA PRO A 38 -2.58 23.73 1.14
C PRO A 38 -1.82 22.76 2.05
N TYR A 39 -2.17 22.77 3.35
CA TYR A 39 -1.69 21.81 4.35
C TYR A 39 -1.91 20.36 3.90
N SER A 40 -0.87 19.72 3.36
CA SER A 40 -0.95 18.38 2.75
C SER A 40 0.34 17.60 2.97
N LEU A 41 0.21 16.29 3.14
CA LEU A 41 1.34 15.35 3.14
C LEU A 41 1.55 14.85 1.70
N MET A 42 2.81 14.82 1.26
CA MET A 42 3.21 14.21 0.00
C MET A 42 3.94 12.91 0.30
N VAL A 43 3.41 11.82 -0.22
CA VAL A 43 3.99 10.47 -0.12
C VAL A 43 4.15 9.89 -1.51
N GLU A 44 5.03 8.91 -1.65
CA GLU A 44 5.20 8.15 -2.87
C GLU A 44 3.87 7.56 -3.33
N PHE A 45 3.55 7.78 -4.60
CA PHE A 45 2.35 7.21 -5.22
C PHE A 45 2.59 5.73 -5.53
N SER A 46 1.69 4.88 -5.03
CA SER A 46 1.71 3.43 -5.25
C SER A 46 0.38 3.02 -5.86
N THR A 47 0.45 2.27 -6.97
CA THR A 47 -0.72 1.69 -7.64
C THR A 47 -0.36 0.33 -8.20
N LEU A 48 -1.28 -0.61 -8.08
CA LEU A 48 -1.18 -1.93 -8.69
C LEU A 48 -2.05 -1.97 -9.94
N ASP A 49 -1.43 -2.33 -11.07
CA ASP A 49 -2.07 -2.34 -12.38
C ASP A 49 -2.27 -3.78 -12.86
N PHE A 50 -3.53 -4.18 -13.05
CA PHE A 50 -3.89 -5.51 -13.51
C PHE A 50 -3.92 -5.66 -15.04
N ARG A 51 -3.63 -4.60 -15.81
CA ARG A 51 -3.59 -4.69 -17.29
C ARG A 51 -2.65 -5.79 -17.82
N PRO A 52 -1.48 -6.06 -17.20
CA PRO A 52 -0.64 -7.20 -17.60
C PRO A 52 -1.34 -8.57 -17.49
N PHE A 53 -2.40 -8.68 -16.68
CA PHE A 53 -3.20 -9.90 -16.50
C PHE A 53 -4.49 -9.87 -17.34
N GLY A 54 -4.66 -8.90 -18.23
CA GLY A 54 -5.83 -8.78 -19.11
C GLY A 54 -7.02 -8.03 -18.50
N HIS A 55 -6.87 -7.41 -17.33
CA HIS A 55 -7.95 -6.65 -16.68
C HIS A 55 -7.66 -5.16 -16.71
N GLU A 56 -8.62 -4.35 -17.19
CA GLU A 56 -8.56 -2.89 -17.10
C GLU A 56 -8.91 -2.39 -15.69
N LYS A 57 -8.17 -2.87 -14.69
CA LYS A 57 -8.37 -2.54 -13.27
C LYS A 57 -7.06 -2.05 -12.65
N ARG A 58 -7.20 -1.02 -11.82
CA ARG A 58 -6.14 -0.58 -10.90
C ARG A 58 -6.68 -0.56 -9.48
N VAL A 59 -5.80 -0.87 -8.52
CA VAL A 59 -6.09 -0.81 -7.09
C VAL A 59 -4.89 -0.21 -6.37
N ASP A 60 -5.15 0.55 -5.32
CA ASP A 60 -4.07 1.26 -4.59
C ASP A 60 -3.83 0.69 -3.19
N ASN A 61 -4.75 -0.13 -2.67
CA ASN A 61 -4.66 -0.72 -1.34
C ASN A 61 -4.98 -2.23 -1.34
N LEU A 62 -4.52 -2.89 -0.28
CA LEU A 62 -4.66 -4.34 -0.11
C LEU A 62 -6.12 -4.78 0.05
N GLY A 63 -7.00 -3.91 0.55
CA GLY A 63 -8.44 -4.20 0.67
C GLY A 63 -9.09 -4.35 -0.71
N ASP A 64 -8.89 -3.37 -1.58
CA ASP A 64 -9.39 -3.39 -2.95
C ASP A 64 -8.76 -4.52 -3.78
N PHE A 65 -7.48 -4.81 -3.53
CA PHE A 65 -6.81 -5.97 -4.11
C PHE A 65 -7.50 -7.27 -3.73
N CYS A 66 -7.73 -7.53 -2.43
CA CYS A 66 -8.39 -8.75 -1.96
C CYS A 66 -9.80 -8.88 -2.54
N HIS A 67 -10.57 -7.78 -2.57
CA HIS A 67 -11.92 -7.78 -3.16
C HIS A 67 -11.90 -8.10 -4.65
N PHE A 68 -10.98 -7.52 -5.41
CA PHE A 68 -10.88 -7.80 -6.83
C PHE A 68 -10.44 -9.24 -7.11
N VAL A 69 -9.47 -9.74 -6.33
CA VAL A 69 -8.98 -11.12 -6.49
C VAL A 69 -10.06 -12.14 -6.18
N ASP A 70 -10.85 -11.92 -5.12
CA ASP A 70 -11.97 -12.78 -4.73
C ASP A 70 -13.10 -12.81 -5.78
N ASP A 71 -13.35 -11.68 -6.46
CA ASP A 71 -14.38 -11.57 -7.49
C ASP A 71 -13.93 -12.12 -8.86
N ALA A 72 -12.67 -11.86 -9.23
CA ALA A 72 -12.15 -12.17 -10.56
C ALA A 72 -11.39 -13.51 -10.66
N TYR A 73 -10.97 -14.10 -9.54
CA TYR A 73 -10.13 -15.31 -9.51
C TYR A 73 -10.54 -16.28 -8.39
N ASP A 74 -10.08 -17.53 -8.49
CA ASP A 74 -10.12 -18.48 -7.37
C ASP A 74 -9.01 -18.09 -6.39
N PHE A 75 -9.38 -17.41 -5.30
CA PHE A 75 -8.51 -16.78 -4.28
C PHE A 75 -7.30 -17.63 -3.86
N GLU A 76 -7.43 -18.97 -3.89
CA GLU A 76 -6.33 -19.92 -3.65
C GLU A 76 -5.08 -19.63 -4.50
N SER A 77 -5.28 -19.17 -5.74
CA SER A 77 -4.22 -18.81 -6.68
C SER A 77 -3.32 -17.66 -6.20
N PHE A 78 -3.79 -16.89 -5.22
CA PHE A 78 -3.10 -15.72 -4.68
C PHE A 78 -2.67 -15.90 -3.22
N ALA A 79 -2.83 -17.10 -2.65
CA ALA A 79 -2.47 -17.38 -1.26
C ALA A 79 -1.01 -16.98 -0.95
N ASP A 80 -0.08 -17.28 -1.84
CA ASP A 80 1.32 -16.91 -1.65
C ASP A 80 1.57 -15.40 -1.68
N VAL A 81 0.79 -14.66 -2.48
CA VAL A 81 0.88 -13.18 -2.54
C VAL A 81 0.48 -12.60 -1.18
N LEU A 82 -0.58 -13.14 -0.57
CA LEU A 82 -1.03 -12.71 0.75
C LEU A 82 0.00 -13.00 1.84
N VAL A 83 0.75 -14.11 1.75
CA VAL A 83 1.86 -14.41 2.65
C VAL A 83 2.97 -13.37 2.51
N VAL A 84 3.31 -12.95 1.27
CA VAL A 84 4.28 -11.88 1.03
C VAL A 84 3.78 -10.56 1.60
N CYS A 85 2.53 -10.18 1.36
CA CYS A 85 1.94 -8.97 1.94
C CYS A 85 1.97 -8.98 3.47
N ALA A 86 1.64 -10.11 4.10
CA ALA A 86 1.68 -10.25 5.55
C ALA A 86 3.09 -10.08 6.11
N ARG A 87 4.10 -10.70 5.46
CA ARG A 87 5.51 -10.55 5.83
C ARG A 87 5.95 -9.09 5.75
N ASP A 88 5.58 -8.40 4.70
CA ASP A 88 5.98 -7.01 4.44
C ASP A 88 5.33 -6.04 5.44
N VAL A 89 4.05 -6.26 5.78
CA VAL A 89 3.36 -5.52 6.86
C VAL A 89 4.03 -5.76 8.20
N VAL A 90 4.35 -7.02 8.55
CA VAL A 90 5.04 -7.34 9.81
C VAL A 90 6.42 -6.69 9.86
N SER A 91 7.15 -6.67 8.75
CA SER A 91 8.45 -5.99 8.63
C SER A 91 8.35 -4.50 8.94
N ALA A 92 7.38 -3.81 8.32
CA ALA A 92 7.10 -2.39 8.58
C ALA A 92 6.70 -2.12 10.04
N LEU A 93 5.81 -2.94 10.61
CA LEU A 93 5.39 -2.79 12.00
C LEU A 93 6.55 -3.00 12.98
N ASN A 94 7.40 -3.99 12.74
CA ASN A 94 8.59 -4.22 13.55
C ASN A 94 9.53 -3.00 13.52
N TYR A 95 9.71 -2.38 12.35
CA TYR A 95 10.46 -1.13 12.24
C TYR A 95 9.82 0.00 13.06
N LEU A 96 8.51 0.22 12.92
CA LEU A 96 7.79 1.27 13.65
C LEU A 96 7.88 1.07 15.17
N HIS A 97 7.66 -0.15 15.65
CA HIS A 97 7.73 -0.46 17.08
C HIS A 97 9.12 -0.26 17.67
N LYS A 98 10.20 -0.53 16.91
CA LYS A 98 11.58 -0.22 17.33
C LYS A 98 11.87 1.28 17.46
N HIS A 99 11.03 2.13 16.87
CA HIS A 99 11.10 3.58 16.98
C HIS A 99 10.01 4.13 17.91
N ASP A 100 9.40 3.29 18.76
CA ASP A 100 8.33 3.64 19.68
C ASP A 100 7.08 4.24 19.00
N ILE A 101 6.81 3.84 17.75
CA ILE A 101 5.66 4.31 16.97
C ILE A 101 4.63 3.20 16.85
N ALA A 102 3.41 3.46 17.32
CA ALA A 102 2.26 2.61 17.07
C ALA A 102 1.41 3.16 15.91
N HIS A 103 1.11 2.32 14.90
CA HIS A 103 0.30 2.73 13.75
C HIS A 103 -1.16 3.09 14.13
N ARG A 104 -1.77 2.33 15.05
CA ARG A 104 -3.12 2.53 15.64
C ARG A 104 -4.34 2.41 14.72
N ASP A 105 -4.19 2.50 13.40
CA ASP A 105 -5.27 2.28 12.42
C ASP A 105 -4.83 1.29 11.34
N LEU A 106 -4.22 0.17 11.75
CA LEU A 106 -3.77 -0.83 10.78
C LEU A 106 -4.98 -1.61 10.26
N LYS A 107 -5.24 -1.48 8.96
CA LYS A 107 -6.30 -2.17 8.20
C LYS A 107 -5.88 -2.28 6.73
N LEU A 108 -6.51 -3.17 5.98
CA LEU A 108 -6.13 -3.44 4.58
C LEU A 108 -6.22 -2.19 3.68
N SER A 109 -7.15 -1.28 3.94
CA SER A 109 -7.27 -0.02 3.19
C SER A 109 -6.17 1.01 3.49
N ASN A 110 -5.37 0.80 4.53
CA ASN A 110 -4.19 1.62 4.86
C ASN A 110 -2.87 0.95 4.46
N VAL A 111 -2.92 -0.22 3.81
CA VAL A 111 -1.75 -0.91 3.26
C VAL A 111 -1.75 -0.71 1.76
N LEU A 112 -0.80 0.08 1.25
CA LEU A 112 -0.69 0.34 -0.18
C LEU A 112 -0.10 -0.86 -0.92
N VAL A 113 -0.53 -1.06 -2.17
CA VAL A 113 0.00 -2.09 -3.06
C VAL A 113 0.52 -1.47 -4.35
N ASN A 114 1.56 -2.07 -4.93
CA ASN A 114 2.13 -1.61 -6.18
C ASN A 114 2.76 -2.77 -6.97
N ASN A 115 3.23 -2.46 -8.18
CA ASN A 115 3.85 -3.43 -9.06
C ASN A 115 5.35 -3.70 -8.78
N GLN A 116 5.93 -3.21 -7.67
CA GLN A 116 7.38 -3.32 -7.43
C GLN A 116 7.86 -4.78 -7.34
N HIS A 117 7.04 -5.68 -6.78
CA HIS A 117 7.33 -7.11 -6.77
C HIS A 117 7.16 -7.80 -8.13
N TYR A 118 6.47 -7.18 -9.09
CA TYR A 118 6.39 -7.68 -10.47
C TYR A 118 7.58 -7.21 -11.33
N SER A 119 8.14 -6.04 -11.05
CA SER A 119 9.16 -5.42 -11.92
C SER A 119 10.58 -5.84 -11.61
N ASN A 120 10.88 -6.21 -10.35
CA ASN A 120 12.23 -6.57 -9.93
C ASN A 120 12.26 -8.02 -9.42
N GLU A 121 12.83 -8.89 -10.26
CA GLU A 121 13.51 -10.16 -9.92
C GLU A 121 12.69 -11.40 -9.49
N ASP A 122 11.43 -11.31 -9.06
CA ASP A 122 10.61 -12.51 -8.77
C ASP A 122 9.80 -12.99 -9.99
N GLN A 123 10.49 -13.34 -11.09
CA GLN A 123 9.85 -13.93 -12.28
C GLN A 123 9.05 -15.20 -11.96
N GLU A 124 9.44 -15.94 -10.91
CA GLU A 124 8.72 -17.11 -10.40
C GLU A 124 7.31 -16.76 -9.90
N LEU A 125 7.14 -15.65 -9.16
CA LEU A 125 5.82 -15.20 -8.68
C LEU A 125 4.93 -14.76 -9.85
N VAL A 126 5.50 -14.02 -10.80
CA VAL A 126 4.79 -13.62 -12.04
C VAL A 126 4.32 -14.86 -12.80
N TRP A 127 5.21 -15.84 -12.99
CA TRP A 127 4.91 -17.08 -13.69
C TRP A 127 3.96 -18.01 -12.92
N ARG A 128 3.84 -17.86 -11.60
CA ARG A 128 2.88 -18.60 -10.77
C ARG A 128 1.50 -17.96 -10.71
N ILE A 129 1.38 -16.65 -10.94
CA ILE A 129 0.10 -15.93 -11.04
C ILE A 129 -0.47 -16.02 -12.48
N MET A 130 0.38 -16.03 -13.52
CA MET A 130 -0.01 -16.21 -14.93
C MET A 130 -0.82 -17.47 -15.29
N PRO A 131 -0.66 -18.66 -14.67
CA PRO A 131 -1.43 -19.86 -15.02
C PRO A 131 -2.90 -19.75 -14.62
N CYS A 132 -3.21 -18.83 -13.70
CA CYS A 132 -4.54 -18.61 -13.14
C CYS A 132 -5.36 -17.58 -13.93
N VAL A 133 -4.80 -16.98 -14.99
CA VAL A 133 -5.58 -16.21 -15.97
C VAL A 133 -6.20 -17.23 -16.93
N PRO A 134 -7.54 -17.38 -16.96
CA PRO A 134 -8.18 -18.25 -17.94
C PRO A 134 -7.74 -17.84 -19.34
N SER A 135 -7.45 -18.81 -20.19
CA SER A 135 -7.22 -18.59 -21.62
C SER A 135 -8.53 -18.14 -22.28
N THR A 136 -8.95 -16.92 -21.99
CA THR A 136 -10.07 -16.24 -22.65
C THR A 136 -9.62 -14.84 -23.01
N ALA A 137 -8.54 -14.77 -23.78
CA ALA A 137 -8.30 -13.67 -24.71
C ALA A 137 -8.61 -14.20 -26.11
N LYS A 138 -9.85 -14.00 -26.55
CA LYS A 138 -10.22 -13.91 -27.96
C LYS A 138 -10.82 -12.53 -28.19
#